data_AF-A0A7J8YZ48-F1
#
_entry.id   AF-A0A7J8YZ48-F1
#
_cell.length_a   1.000
_cell.length_b   1.000
_cell.length_c   1.000
_cell.angle_alpha   90.00
_cell.angle_beta   90.00
_cell.angle_gamma   90.00
#
_symmetry.space_group_name_H-M   'P 1'
#
loop_
_entity.id
_entity.type
_entity.pdbx_description
1 polymer ?
#
loop_
_entity_poly.entity_id
_entity_poly.type
_entity_poly.pdbx_seq_one_letter_code
_entity_poly.pdbx_strand_id
1 'polypeptide(L)'
;MKEWPVLKPLPSYGRGRDAAGGRFTSLIYGTNLSDVIVTGANGTIDGQGSFWWQKFHKGRLKYTRPYLIEFMYSDTIQISNLTLLNSPSWNVHPVYSRIEDSYIVSGDDCIAVKSGWDEYGISFGMPTKQLVIRRLTCISPYSAAIALGSEMSGGIQDVRAEDITAFHTESGVRIKTARGRGGFVKDIFVRRMSLHTMKWVFWMTGNYKQHADNHYDPNALPVIQGINYRDIVANNVSMAARLEGIEGDPFTQICIANVTIEMAAKAKKVPWTCTDVEGITSGVSPRPCDLLPDQGQKKITACDFPAEPLSIDRVVLKTCTYRVNHM
;
A
#
# COMPACT_ATOMS: atom_id res chain seq x y z
N MET A 1 24.58 -22.54 -8.43
CA MET A 1 23.50 -21.56 -8.67
C MET A 1 24.10 -20.16 -8.75
N LYS A 2 24.36 -19.70 -9.97
CA LYS A 2 24.84 -18.35 -10.32
C LYS A 2 23.69 -17.48 -10.87
N GLU A 3 22.45 -17.80 -10.50
CA GLU A 3 21.27 -17.46 -11.33
C GLU A 3 20.50 -16.21 -10.87
N TRP A 4 20.64 -15.76 -9.61
CA TRP A 4 20.03 -14.52 -9.15
C TRP A 4 21.08 -13.52 -8.68
N PRO A 5 21.33 -12.44 -9.44
CA PRO A 5 22.21 -11.35 -9.01
C PRO A 5 21.81 -10.80 -7.65
N VAL A 6 22.82 -10.54 -6.82
CA VAL A 6 22.67 -9.88 -5.52
C VAL A 6 23.11 -8.43 -5.68
N LEU A 7 22.18 -7.52 -5.49
CA LEU A 7 22.40 -6.08 -5.48
C LEU A 7 22.69 -5.59 -4.06
N LYS A 8 23.26 -4.40 -3.95
CA LYS A 8 23.35 -3.70 -2.66
C LYS A 8 21.94 -3.47 -2.08
N PRO A 9 21.82 -3.32 -0.75
CA PRO A 9 20.58 -2.85 -0.14
C PRO A 9 20.01 -1.60 -0.81
N LEU A 10 18.72 -1.36 -0.62
CA LEU A 10 18.12 -0.09 -1.05
C LEU A 10 18.82 1.06 -0.31
N PRO A 11 19.22 2.13 -1.03
CA PRO A 11 20.00 3.22 -0.43
C PRO A 11 19.25 3.94 0.70
N SER A 12 17.91 3.93 0.65
CA SER A 12 17.04 4.51 1.67
C SER A 12 16.71 3.59 2.85
N TYR A 13 17.37 2.42 2.97
CA TYR A 13 17.04 1.40 3.99
C TYR A 13 18.19 1.11 4.97
N GLY A 14 19.40 1.57 4.69
CA GLY A 14 20.61 1.30 5.48
C GLY A 14 21.13 -0.14 5.41
N ARG A 15 20.23 -1.12 5.30
CA ARG A 15 20.49 -2.57 5.26
C ARG A 15 19.50 -3.30 4.39
N GLY A 16 19.73 -4.60 4.16
CA GLY A 16 18.71 -5.46 3.57
C GLY A 16 17.50 -5.62 4.51
N ARG A 17 16.31 -5.68 3.89
CA ARG A 17 15.01 -5.73 4.58
C ARG A 17 14.73 -7.04 5.29
N ASP A 18 15.02 -8.18 4.65
CA ASP A 18 14.79 -9.51 5.27
C ASP A 18 16.06 -10.08 5.93
N ALA A 19 17.24 -9.60 5.53
CA ALA A 19 18.53 -10.05 6.03
C ALA A 19 19.56 -8.91 5.93
N ALA A 20 20.58 -8.90 6.78
CA ALA A 20 21.56 -7.80 6.84
C ALA A 20 22.40 -7.63 5.56
N GLY A 21 22.48 -8.65 4.71
CA GLY A 21 23.17 -8.59 3.43
C GLY A 21 22.44 -7.78 2.35
N GLY A 22 22.87 -7.95 1.10
CA GLY A 22 22.21 -7.35 -0.06
C GLY A 22 20.79 -7.87 -0.32
N ARG A 23 20.30 -7.61 -1.53
CA ARG A 23 18.98 -8.04 -2.00
C ARG A 23 19.12 -8.80 -3.31
N PHE A 24 18.30 -9.82 -3.50
CA PHE A 24 18.17 -10.41 -4.82
C PHE A 24 17.52 -9.40 -5.79
N THR A 25 17.96 -9.39 -7.04
CA THR A 25 17.32 -8.56 -8.07
C THR A 25 15.85 -8.98 -8.27
N SER A 26 14.99 -7.99 -8.49
CA SER A 26 13.57 -8.19 -8.79
C SER A 26 13.39 -8.92 -10.12
N LEU A 27 12.25 -9.61 -10.30
CA LEU A 27 11.97 -10.36 -11.54
C LEU A 27 11.91 -9.43 -12.75
N ILE A 28 11.21 -8.31 -12.61
CA ILE A 28 11.27 -7.17 -13.53
C ILE A 28 11.93 -6.04 -12.76
N TYR A 29 13.11 -5.61 -13.24
CA TYR A 29 13.91 -4.55 -12.63
C TYR A 29 14.28 -3.49 -13.66
N GLY A 30 14.16 -2.21 -13.28
CA GLY A 30 14.64 -1.08 -14.07
C GLY A 30 15.09 0.08 -13.18
N THR A 31 15.99 0.92 -13.69
CA THR A 31 16.46 2.11 -12.97
C THR A 31 16.66 3.28 -13.92
N ASN A 32 16.37 4.51 -13.48
CA ASN A 32 16.51 5.74 -14.28
C ASN A 32 15.75 5.66 -15.62
N LEU A 33 14.50 5.20 -15.55
CA LEU A 33 13.63 5.05 -16.72
C LEU A 33 12.50 6.07 -16.67
N SER A 34 12.10 6.56 -17.84
CA SER A 34 10.90 7.38 -18.03
C SER A 34 9.99 6.66 -19.02
N ASP A 35 8.68 6.89 -18.95
CA ASP A 35 7.69 6.34 -19.88
C ASP A 35 7.68 4.80 -19.94
N VAL A 36 7.72 4.15 -18.78
CA VAL A 36 7.72 2.68 -18.69
C VAL A 36 6.30 2.14 -18.69
N ILE A 37 6.01 1.21 -19.59
CA ILE A 37 4.70 0.55 -19.67
C ILE A 37 4.89 -0.96 -19.54
N VAL A 38 4.27 -1.56 -18.53
CA VAL A 38 4.16 -3.00 -18.37
C VAL A 38 2.69 -3.39 -18.57
N THR A 39 2.39 -4.11 -19.66
CA THR A 39 1.02 -4.52 -20.01
C THR A 39 1.00 -5.90 -20.65
N GLY A 40 -0.13 -6.61 -20.59
CA GLY A 40 -0.18 -7.99 -21.05
C GLY A 40 -1.52 -8.58 -21.45
N ALA A 41 -2.56 -7.77 -21.70
CA ALA A 41 -3.90 -8.27 -22.07
C ALA A 41 -4.44 -9.38 -21.14
N ASN A 42 -4.24 -9.18 -19.82
CA ASN A 42 -4.52 -10.15 -18.75
C ASN A 42 -3.56 -11.37 -18.69
N GLY A 43 -2.36 -11.22 -19.25
CA GLY A 43 -1.26 -12.17 -19.07
C GLY A 43 -0.77 -12.24 -17.63
N THR A 44 -0.17 -13.37 -17.26
CA THR A 44 0.23 -13.68 -15.88
C THR A 44 1.73 -13.53 -15.66
N ILE A 45 2.12 -12.85 -14.59
CA ILE A 45 3.47 -12.87 -14.02
C ILE A 45 3.41 -13.61 -12.68
N ASP A 46 3.88 -14.86 -12.65
CA ASP A 46 3.95 -15.68 -11.43
C ASP A 46 5.36 -15.67 -10.85
N GLY A 47 5.52 -15.09 -9.66
CA GLY A 47 6.79 -14.98 -8.96
C GLY A 47 7.25 -16.26 -8.26
N GLN A 48 6.40 -17.29 -8.17
CA GLN A 48 6.68 -18.58 -7.50
C GLN A 48 7.26 -18.42 -6.07
N GLY A 49 6.70 -17.48 -5.31
CA GLY A 49 7.21 -17.01 -4.03
C GLY A 49 7.27 -18.03 -2.90
N SER A 50 6.64 -19.20 -3.04
CA SER A 50 6.50 -20.20 -1.96
C SER A 50 7.84 -20.63 -1.35
N PHE A 51 8.86 -20.82 -2.17
CA PHE A 51 10.22 -21.12 -1.72
C PHE A 51 10.80 -20.01 -0.85
N TRP A 52 10.60 -18.76 -1.24
CA TRP A 52 11.09 -17.57 -0.55
C TRP A 52 10.39 -17.37 0.79
N TRP A 53 9.07 -17.54 0.83
CA TRP A 53 8.28 -17.45 2.06
C TRP A 53 8.73 -18.51 3.06
N GLN A 54 8.92 -19.76 2.64
CA GLN A 54 9.39 -20.82 3.55
C GLN A 54 10.77 -20.52 4.14
N LYS A 55 11.69 -19.96 3.35
CA LYS A 55 13.01 -19.54 3.85
C LYS A 55 12.93 -18.36 4.81
N PHE A 56 12.08 -17.37 4.50
CA PHE A 56 11.84 -16.21 5.35
C PHE A 56 11.34 -16.64 6.74
N HIS A 57 10.26 -17.42 6.80
CA HIS A 57 9.66 -17.87 8.07
C HIS A 57 10.60 -18.78 8.88
N LYS A 58 11.55 -19.47 8.24
CA LYS A 58 12.57 -20.29 8.91
C LYS A 58 13.82 -19.49 9.32
N GLY A 59 13.89 -18.19 9.04
CA GLY A 59 15.07 -17.36 9.31
C GLY A 59 16.32 -17.77 8.50
N ARG A 60 16.13 -18.38 7.32
CA ARG A 60 17.22 -18.98 6.50
C ARG A 60 17.67 -18.10 5.33
N LEU A 61 17.27 -16.83 5.31
CA LEU A 61 17.65 -15.92 4.24
C LEU A 61 18.99 -15.26 4.53
N LYS A 62 19.90 -15.33 3.55
CA LYS A 62 21.16 -14.58 3.55
C LYS A 62 20.99 -13.15 3.03
N TYR A 63 20.05 -12.97 2.10
CA TYR A 63 19.78 -11.72 1.39
C TYR A 63 18.27 -11.46 1.37
N THR A 64 17.89 -10.20 1.16
CA THR A 64 16.48 -9.80 0.99
C THR A 64 15.87 -10.51 -0.21
N ARG A 65 14.64 -11.01 -0.06
CA ARG A 65 13.89 -11.67 -1.14
C ARG A 65 13.72 -10.71 -2.33
N PRO A 66 13.66 -11.22 -3.58
CA PRO A 66 13.41 -10.39 -4.74
C PRO A 66 11.97 -9.85 -4.74
N TYR A 67 11.73 -8.73 -5.41
CA TYR A 67 10.37 -8.25 -5.68
C TYR A 67 9.88 -8.74 -7.05
N LEU A 68 8.57 -8.63 -7.31
CA LEU A 68 8.03 -8.99 -8.62
C LEU A 68 8.38 -7.92 -9.66
N ILE A 69 8.00 -6.66 -9.39
CA ILE A 69 8.31 -5.51 -10.25
C ILE A 69 8.91 -4.39 -9.40
N GLU A 70 10.09 -3.90 -9.80
CA GLU A 70 10.79 -2.81 -9.14
C GLU A 70 11.37 -1.85 -10.16
N PHE A 71 10.92 -0.60 -10.11
CA PHE A 71 11.51 0.51 -10.86
C PHE A 71 12.07 1.52 -9.87
N MET A 72 13.34 1.86 -10.03
CA MET A 72 14.05 2.80 -9.16
C MET A 72 14.40 4.08 -9.90
N TYR A 73 14.29 5.24 -9.26
CA TYR A 73 14.62 6.54 -9.89
C TYR A 73 13.92 6.75 -11.23
N SER A 74 12.71 6.22 -11.34
CA SER A 74 11.93 6.22 -12.56
C SER A 74 10.72 7.11 -12.39
N ASP A 75 10.28 7.70 -13.49
CA ASP A 75 9.06 8.48 -13.56
C ASP A 75 8.14 7.92 -14.63
N THR A 76 6.85 8.21 -14.50
CA THR A 76 5.87 7.90 -15.54
C THR A 76 5.78 6.40 -15.83
N ILE A 77 5.53 5.62 -14.77
CA ILE A 77 5.38 4.16 -14.86
C ILE A 77 3.90 3.79 -14.94
N GLN A 78 3.51 3.00 -15.93
CA GLN A 78 2.20 2.37 -16.03
C GLN A 78 2.31 0.85 -15.95
N ILE A 79 1.58 0.24 -15.01
CA ILE A 79 1.39 -1.20 -14.92
C ILE A 79 -0.10 -1.48 -15.10
N SER A 80 -0.47 -2.22 -16.14
CA SER A 80 -1.89 -2.43 -16.47
C SER A 80 -2.21 -3.75 -17.15
N ASN A 81 -3.44 -4.26 -17.00
CA ASN A 81 -3.93 -5.45 -17.72
C ASN A 81 -3.05 -6.69 -17.49
N LEU A 82 -2.75 -6.98 -16.22
CA LEU A 82 -1.89 -8.08 -15.81
C LEU A 82 -2.48 -8.84 -14.62
N THR A 83 -2.17 -10.13 -14.56
CA THR A 83 -2.33 -10.95 -13.38
C THR A 83 -0.98 -11.12 -12.68
N LEU A 84 -0.84 -10.65 -11.44
CA LEU A 84 0.37 -10.80 -10.63
C LEU A 84 0.14 -11.86 -9.55
N LEU A 85 0.89 -12.95 -9.59
CA LEU A 85 0.72 -14.09 -8.68
C LEU A 85 1.98 -14.35 -7.86
N ASN A 86 1.78 -14.72 -6.60
CA ASN A 86 2.79 -15.34 -5.74
C ASN A 86 4.14 -14.59 -5.70
N SER A 87 4.13 -13.26 -5.51
CA SER A 87 5.39 -12.52 -5.37
C SER A 87 6.25 -13.07 -4.21
N PRO A 88 7.57 -13.25 -4.40
CA PRO A 88 8.47 -13.62 -3.31
C PRO A 88 8.43 -12.67 -2.11
N SER A 89 8.17 -11.39 -2.36
CA SER A 89 7.99 -10.33 -1.36
C SER A 89 6.99 -9.29 -1.89
N TRP A 90 7.39 -8.04 -2.11
CA TRP A 90 6.48 -7.01 -2.60
C TRP A 90 6.14 -7.18 -4.09
N ASN A 91 4.91 -6.86 -4.48
CA ASN A 91 4.45 -6.95 -5.88
C ASN A 91 4.99 -5.77 -6.71
N VAL A 92 4.72 -4.53 -6.28
CA VAL A 92 5.16 -3.31 -6.96
C VAL A 92 5.73 -2.36 -5.92
N HIS A 93 6.88 -1.74 -6.22
CA HIS A 93 7.48 -0.66 -5.43
C HIS A 93 7.44 0.66 -6.23
N PRO A 94 6.35 1.44 -6.13
CA PRO A 94 6.10 2.57 -7.02
C PRO A 94 6.69 3.90 -6.50
N VAL A 95 7.14 4.74 -7.43
CA VAL A 95 7.31 6.20 -7.28
C VAL A 95 6.81 6.81 -8.59
N TYR A 96 5.95 7.85 -8.56
CA TYR A 96 5.35 8.44 -9.78
C TYR A 96 4.75 7.41 -10.74
N SER A 97 3.90 6.53 -10.22
CA SER A 97 3.37 5.39 -10.96
C SER A 97 1.84 5.39 -11.05
N ARG A 98 1.31 4.73 -12.07
CA ARG A 98 -0.09 4.34 -12.21
C ARG A 98 -0.18 2.82 -12.30
N ILE A 99 -0.97 2.23 -11.42
CA ILE A 99 -1.30 0.81 -11.43
C ILE A 99 -2.79 0.72 -11.73
N GLU A 100 -3.16 0.05 -12.82
CA GLU A 100 -4.56 -0.07 -13.22
C GLU A 100 -4.94 -1.43 -13.77
N ASP A 101 -6.22 -1.78 -13.80
CA ASP A 101 -6.73 -2.98 -14.51
C ASP A 101 -5.94 -4.27 -14.21
N SER A 102 -5.63 -4.47 -12.94
CA SER A 102 -4.73 -5.55 -12.51
C SER A 102 -5.44 -6.51 -11.56
N TYR A 103 -5.09 -7.78 -11.65
CA TYR A 103 -5.55 -8.82 -10.74
C TYR A 103 -4.35 -9.34 -9.94
N ILE A 104 -4.38 -9.23 -8.60
CA ILE A 104 -3.24 -9.58 -7.75
C ILE A 104 -3.65 -10.64 -6.72
N VAL A 105 -2.95 -11.77 -6.71
CA VAL A 105 -3.04 -12.78 -5.64
C VAL A 105 -1.69 -12.88 -4.95
N SER A 106 -1.68 -12.54 -3.67
CA SER A 106 -0.44 -12.38 -2.90
C SER A 106 -0.54 -13.09 -1.55
N GLY A 107 0.59 -13.62 -1.09
CA GLY A 107 0.76 -14.07 0.30
C GLY A 107 1.06 -12.91 1.28
N ASP A 108 1.32 -11.72 0.75
CA ASP A 108 1.65 -10.47 1.46
C ASP A 108 0.78 -9.32 0.87
N ASP A 109 1.10 -8.04 1.09
CA ASP A 109 0.33 -6.91 0.57
C ASP A 109 0.15 -6.98 -0.97
N CYS A 110 -1.06 -6.72 -1.48
CA CYS A 110 -1.30 -6.61 -2.93
C CYS A 110 -0.54 -5.41 -3.50
N ILE A 111 -0.72 -4.22 -2.90
CA ILE A 111 0.09 -3.03 -3.17
C ILE A 111 0.73 -2.54 -1.87
N ALA A 112 2.05 -2.36 -1.88
CA ALA A 112 2.79 -1.83 -0.75
C ALA A 112 3.53 -0.54 -1.15
N VAL A 113 3.10 0.59 -0.61
CA VAL A 113 3.65 1.92 -0.90
C VAL A 113 4.68 2.27 0.18
N LYS A 114 5.90 2.58 -0.24
CA LYS A 114 7.07 2.77 0.65
C LYS A 114 7.94 3.91 0.14
N SER A 115 8.82 4.41 0.99
CA SER A 115 9.72 5.53 0.69
C SER A 115 10.96 5.57 1.59
N GLY A 116 11.43 4.42 2.06
CA GLY A 116 12.65 4.33 2.88
C GLY A 116 12.39 4.16 4.37
N TRP A 117 13.43 3.83 5.11
CA TRP A 117 13.35 3.33 6.49
C TRP A 117 14.16 4.21 7.44
N ASP A 118 13.48 4.75 8.45
CA ASP A 118 14.04 5.55 9.54
C ASP A 118 14.94 6.69 9.01
N GLU A 119 16.09 6.96 9.65
CA GLU A 119 17.03 8.01 9.28
C GLU A 119 17.59 7.85 7.85
N TYR A 120 17.64 6.62 7.32
CA TYR A 120 18.06 6.37 5.94
C TYR A 120 17.02 6.85 4.93
N GLY A 121 15.74 6.67 5.23
CA GLY A 121 14.66 7.21 4.41
C GLY A 121 14.56 8.73 4.51
N ILE A 122 14.70 9.27 5.73
CA ILE A 122 14.70 10.72 5.98
C ILE A 122 15.85 11.40 5.22
N SER A 123 17.08 10.89 5.37
CA SER A 123 18.26 11.46 4.71
C SER A 123 18.23 11.30 3.19
N PHE A 124 17.66 10.21 2.69
CA PHE A 124 17.49 10.02 1.25
C PHE A 124 16.46 10.97 0.64
N GLY A 125 15.43 11.36 1.41
CA GLY A 125 14.56 12.49 1.07
C GLY A 125 13.71 12.31 -0.20
N MET A 126 13.46 11.07 -0.63
CA MET A 126 12.64 10.78 -1.81
C MET A 126 11.26 10.25 -1.41
N PRO A 127 10.21 11.10 -1.46
CA PRO A 127 8.85 10.65 -1.20
C PRO A 127 8.28 9.85 -2.36
N THR A 128 7.42 8.88 -2.03
CA THR A 128 6.51 8.30 -3.00
C THR A 128 5.28 9.18 -3.11
N LYS A 129 5.13 9.85 -4.25
CA LYS A 129 4.00 10.76 -4.47
C LYS A 129 3.37 10.66 -5.86
N GLN A 130 2.15 11.19 -5.97
CA GLN A 130 1.37 11.22 -7.21
C GLN A 130 1.17 9.80 -7.78
N LEU A 131 0.65 8.92 -6.93
CA LEU A 131 0.42 7.51 -7.24
C LEU A 131 -1.07 7.27 -7.50
N VAL A 132 -1.40 6.70 -8.65
CA VAL A 132 -2.76 6.25 -8.98
C VAL A 132 -2.85 4.73 -8.88
N ILE A 133 -3.84 4.21 -8.16
CA ILE A 133 -4.20 2.79 -8.09
C ILE A 133 -5.66 2.69 -8.48
N ARG A 134 -6.01 2.04 -9.60
CA ARG A 134 -7.41 1.95 -10.02
C ARG A 134 -7.82 0.61 -10.63
N ARG A 135 -9.09 0.24 -10.54
CA ARG A 135 -9.61 -0.98 -11.20
C ARG A 135 -8.76 -2.22 -10.85
N LEU A 136 -8.52 -2.39 -9.55
CA LEU A 136 -7.68 -3.46 -9.00
C LEU A 136 -8.56 -4.52 -8.38
N THR A 137 -8.31 -5.79 -8.70
CA THR A 137 -8.83 -6.91 -7.92
C THR A 137 -7.73 -7.54 -7.09
N CYS A 138 -7.95 -7.70 -5.79
CA CYS A 138 -6.95 -8.21 -4.85
C CYS A 138 -7.44 -9.42 -4.04
N ILE A 139 -6.55 -10.40 -3.86
CA ILE A 139 -6.67 -11.47 -2.88
C ILE A 139 -5.36 -11.54 -2.09
N SER A 140 -5.40 -11.16 -0.81
CA SER A 140 -4.25 -11.24 0.11
C SER A 140 -4.66 -11.80 1.48
N PRO A 141 -4.74 -13.14 1.64
CA PRO A 141 -5.32 -13.77 2.83
C PRO A 141 -4.64 -13.40 4.16
N TYR A 142 -3.38 -12.99 4.10
CA TYR A 142 -2.56 -12.72 5.27
C TYR A 142 -2.12 -11.26 5.40
N SER A 143 -2.55 -10.36 4.49
CA SER A 143 -2.11 -8.96 4.53
C SER A 143 -3.12 -7.97 3.92
N ALA A 144 -2.66 -6.82 3.39
CA ALA A 144 -3.52 -5.74 2.95
C ALA A 144 -3.79 -5.74 1.43
N ALA A 145 -4.94 -5.20 1.03
CA ALA A 145 -5.15 -4.81 -0.36
C ALA A 145 -4.23 -3.63 -0.73
N ILE A 146 -4.20 -2.60 0.11
CA ILE A 146 -3.27 -1.47 -0.02
C ILE A 146 -2.63 -1.21 1.34
N ALA A 147 -1.30 -1.29 1.41
CA ALA A 147 -0.52 -0.92 2.58
C ALA A 147 0.35 0.31 2.31
N LEU A 148 0.27 1.30 3.19
CA LEU A 148 1.18 2.44 3.25
C LEU A 148 2.17 2.20 4.41
N GLY A 149 3.46 2.10 4.07
CA GLY A 149 4.53 1.79 5.01
C GLY A 149 4.88 0.28 5.12
N SER A 150 5.57 -0.19 6.16
CA SER A 150 6.00 0.61 7.31
C SER A 150 7.19 1.52 7.04
N GLU A 151 7.94 1.25 5.97
CA GLU A 151 9.12 2.02 5.58
C GLU A 151 8.66 3.22 4.74
N MET A 152 8.25 4.29 5.43
CA MET A 152 7.61 5.49 4.86
C MET A 152 8.41 6.79 5.10
N SER A 153 9.67 6.65 5.54
CA SER A 153 10.43 7.74 6.16
C SER A 153 10.85 8.86 5.21
N GLY A 154 10.92 8.60 3.90
CA GLY A 154 11.09 9.64 2.87
C GLY A 154 9.78 10.38 2.52
N GLY A 155 8.64 9.91 3.01
CA GLY A 155 7.32 10.48 2.81
C GLY A 155 6.44 9.70 1.81
N ILE A 156 5.14 9.67 2.06
CA ILE A 156 4.11 9.17 1.14
C ILE A 156 3.05 10.26 0.99
N GLN A 157 2.78 10.71 -0.23
CA GLN A 157 1.86 11.84 -0.46
C GLN A 157 1.03 11.70 -1.73
N ASP A 158 -0.23 12.15 -1.73
CA ASP A 158 -1.07 12.21 -2.94
C ASP A 158 -1.20 10.84 -3.60
N VAL A 159 -1.68 9.87 -2.81
CA VAL A 159 -2.00 8.51 -3.25
C VAL A 159 -3.50 8.44 -3.48
N ARG A 160 -3.88 8.06 -4.69
CA ARG A 160 -5.26 8.04 -5.16
C ARG A 160 -5.66 6.63 -5.55
N ALA A 161 -6.49 6.00 -4.72
CA ALA A 161 -6.99 4.66 -4.94
C ALA A 161 -8.48 4.69 -5.27
N GLU A 162 -8.90 4.10 -6.38
CA GLU A 162 -10.33 4.02 -6.74
C GLU A 162 -10.72 2.74 -7.47
N ASP A 163 -11.98 2.33 -7.37
CA ASP A 163 -12.50 1.14 -8.06
C ASP A 163 -11.72 -0.13 -7.69
N ILE A 164 -11.65 -0.42 -6.40
CA ILE A 164 -10.89 -1.56 -5.86
C ILE A 164 -11.85 -2.63 -5.37
N THR A 165 -11.66 -3.86 -5.82
CA THR A 165 -12.39 -5.03 -5.32
C THR A 165 -11.41 -5.94 -4.59
N ALA A 166 -11.69 -6.31 -3.33
CA ALA A 166 -10.85 -7.25 -2.60
C ALA A 166 -11.66 -8.40 -2.03
N PHE A 167 -11.12 -9.62 -2.12
CA PHE A 167 -11.71 -10.84 -1.58
C PHE A 167 -10.76 -11.52 -0.62
N HIS A 168 -11.29 -12.13 0.44
CA HIS A 168 -10.53 -12.96 1.38
C HIS A 168 -9.18 -12.33 1.76
N THR A 169 -9.21 -11.05 2.14
CA THR A 169 -8.01 -10.26 2.41
C THR A 169 -8.00 -9.84 3.87
N GLU A 170 -6.83 -9.83 4.52
CA GLU A 170 -6.79 -9.52 5.96
C GLU A 170 -7.24 -8.07 6.22
N SER A 171 -6.76 -7.10 5.43
CA SER A 171 -7.26 -5.73 5.54
C SER A 171 -7.47 -5.01 4.21
N GLY A 172 -8.43 -4.08 4.15
CA GLY A 172 -8.62 -3.19 3.01
C GLY A 172 -7.45 -2.22 2.85
N VAL A 173 -7.49 -1.09 3.57
CA VAL A 173 -6.41 -0.09 3.57
C VAL A 173 -5.69 -0.09 4.91
N ARG A 174 -4.36 -0.26 4.86
CA ARG A 174 -3.49 -0.39 6.02
C ARG A 174 -2.44 0.71 6.07
N ILE A 175 -2.28 1.40 7.19
CA ILE A 175 -1.19 2.35 7.44
C ILE A 175 -0.34 1.82 8.60
N LYS A 176 0.97 1.66 8.37
CA LYS A 176 1.92 1.12 9.35
C LYS A 176 3.00 2.16 9.60
N THR A 177 3.19 2.58 10.85
CA THR A 177 4.30 3.44 11.24
C THR A 177 4.70 3.24 12.69
N ALA A 178 5.75 3.91 13.15
CA ALA A 178 6.24 3.89 14.51
C ALA A 178 6.97 5.17 14.86
N ARG A 179 7.10 5.46 16.16
CA ARG A 179 8.12 6.39 16.67
C ARG A 179 9.48 6.03 16.09
N GLY A 180 10.23 7.00 15.59
CA GLY A 180 11.50 6.77 14.89
C GLY A 180 11.42 6.79 13.38
N ARG A 181 10.22 6.66 12.80
CA ARG A 181 10.05 6.70 11.35
C ARG A 181 10.26 8.10 10.77
N GLY A 182 9.89 9.15 11.50
CA GLY A 182 9.81 10.51 10.95
C GLY A 182 8.96 10.56 9.67
N GLY A 183 9.25 11.52 8.78
CA GLY A 183 8.58 11.63 7.49
C GLY A 183 7.08 11.87 7.62
N PHE A 184 6.31 11.43 6.62
CA PHE A 184 4.85 11.64 6.59
C PHE A 184 4.11 10.61 5.75
N VAL A 185 2.85 10.35 6.09
CA VAL A 185 1.84 9.81 5.17
C VAL A 185 0.71 10.82 5.13
N LYS A 186 0.53 11.50 3.99
CA LYS A 186 -0.49 12.54 3.87
C LYS A 186 -1.19 12.58 2.53
N ASP A 187 -2.33 13.25 2.47
CA ASP A 187 -3.10 13.43 1.23
C ASP A 187 -3.40 12.08 0.57
N ILE A 188 -4.04 11.18 1.33
CA ILE A 188 -4.41 9.85 0.87
C ILE A 188 -5.90 9.86 0.56
N PHE A 189 -6.27 9.47 -0.66
CA PHE A 189 -7.64 9.50 -1.14
C PHE A 189 -8.04 8.13 -1.66
N VAL A 190 -9.06 7.55 -1.04
CA VAL A 190 -9.57 6.23 -1.38
C VAL A 190 -11.06 6.33 -1.63
N ARG A 191 -11.53 5.89 -2.81
CA ARG A 191 -12.97 5.82 -3.09
C ARG A 191 -13.42 4.56 -3.81
N ARG A 192 -14.71 4.23 -3.74
CA ARG A 192 -15.32 3.15 -4.52
C ARG A 192 -14.59 1.82 -4.31
N MET A 193 -14.66 1.30 -3.09
CA MET A 193 -14.15 -0.04 -2.77
C MET A 193 -15.28 -1.01 -2.48
N SER A 194 -15.18 -2.23 -3.03
CA SER A 194 -16.03 -3.37 -2.69
C SER A 194 -15.20 -4.45 -2.01
N LEU A 195 -15.47 -4.72 -0.73
CA LEU A 195 -14.63 -5.58 0.10
C LEU A 195 -15.42 -6.80 0.59
N HIS A 196 -14.89 -8.00 0.36
CA HIS A 196 -15.60 -9.25 0.64
C HIS A 196 -14.79 -10.16 1.54
N THR A 197 -15.31 -10.46 2.73
CA THR A 197 -14.64 -11.31 3.73
C THR A 197 -13.30 -10.73 4.18
N MET A 198 -13.36 -9.72 5.04
CA MET A 198 -12.19 -9.02 5.58
C MET A 198 -12.05 -9.22 7.08
N LYS A 199 -10.81 -9.17 7.60
CA LYS A 199 -10.61 -9.02 9.04
C LYS A 199 -10.78 -7.57 9.46
N TRP A 200 -10.15 -6.62 8.76
CA TRP A 200 -10.27 -5.17 9.00
C TRP A 200 -10.57 -4.38 7.72
N VAL A 201 -11.54 -3.47 7.70
CA VAL A 201 -11.69 -2.56 6.54
C VAL A 201 -10.60 -1.51 6.58
N PHE A 202 -10.44 -0.84 7.73
CA PHE A 202 -9.41 0.16 7.96
C PHE A 202 -8.48 -0.29 9.09
N TRP A 203 -7.17 -0.26 8.86
CA TRP A 203 -6.20 -0.57 9.91
C TRP A 203 -5.04 0.42 9.91
N MET A 204 -4.89 1.16 10.99
CA MET A 204 -3.74 2.04 11.24
C MET A 204 -3.05 1.63 12.54
N THR A 205 -1.72 1.67 12.54
CA THR A 205 -0.92 1.47 13.76
C THR A 205 0.30 2.38 13.78
N GLY A 206 0.45 3.12 14.88
CA GLY A 206 1.64 3.90 15.24
C GLY A 206 2.67 3.14 16.09
N ASN A 207 2.52 1.83 16.27
CA ASN A 207 3.40 1.01 17.10
C ASN A 207 4.00 -0.17 16.32
N TYR A 208 4.41 0.06 15.07
CA TYR A 208 5.02 -0.96 14.22
C TYR A 208 6.51 -1.13 14.55
N LYS A 209 6.81 -1.91 15.62
CA LYS A 209 8.09 -2.07 16.33
C LYS A 209 9.32 -2.57 15.53
N GLN A 210 9.35 -2.46 14.21
CA GLN A 210 10.51 -2.85 13.40
C GLN A 210 11.34 -1.61 13.08
N HIS A 211 12.66 -1.66 13.19
CA HIS A 211 13.57 -0.59 12.79
C HIS A 211 14.74 -1.17 11.98
N ALA A 212 15.40 -0.33 11.17
CA ALA A 212 16.53 -0.77 10.36
C ALA A 212 17.66 -1.28 11.29
N ASP A 213 17.96 -0.50 12.31
CA ASP A 213 18.92 -0.82 13.36
C ASP A 213 18.55 -0.04 14.64
N ASN A 214 19.53 0.26 15.51
CA ASN A 214 19.31 0.99 16.77
C ASN A 214 19.75 2.47 16.70
N HIS A 215 20.08 2.99 15.51
CA HIS A 215 20.56 4.37 15.33
C HIS A 215 19.44 5.38 15.04
N TYR A 216 18.21 4.91 14.79
CA TYR A 216 17.06 5.77 14.56
C TYR A 216 16.79 6.70 15.75
N ASP A 217 16.37 7.93 15.47
CA ASP A 217 15.97 8.89 16.52
C ASP A 217 14.57 8.55 17.03
N PRO A 218 14.38 8.08 18.28
CA PRO A 218 13.05 7.74 18.81
C PRO A 218 12.10 8.93 18.94
N ASN A 219 12.61 10.17 18.81
CA ASN A 219 11.81 11.40 18.78
C ASN A 219 11.39 11.82 17.37
N ALA A 220 11.88 11.13 16.32
CA ALA A 220 11.43 11.35 14.95
C ALA A 220 10.01 10.79 14.77
N LEU A 221 9.02 11.65 14.99
CA LEU A 221 7.60 11.31 14.89
C LEU A 221 7.08 11.46 13.46
N PRO A 222 6.33 10.47 12.93
CA PRO A 222 5.75 10.52 11.60
C PRO A 222 4.47 11.37 11.57
N VAL A 223 4.35 12.28 10.60
CA VAL A 223 3.09 13.01 10.40
C VAL A 223 2.11 12.16 9.59
N ILE A 224 1.03 11.68 10.22
CA ILE A 224 -0.06 10.97 9.54
C ILE A 224 -1.30 11.86 9.52
N GLN A 225 -1.63 12.42 8.35
CA GLN A 225 -2.75 13.36 8.23
C GLN A 225 -3.44 13.34 6.86
N GLY A 226 -4.71 13.72 6.80
CA GLY A 226 -5.41 13.90 5.52
C GLY A 226 -5.70 12.56 4.85
N ILE A 227 -6.29 11.63 5.61
CA ILE A 227 -6.62 10.29 5.16
C ILE A 227 -8.11 10.21 4.86
N ASN A 228 -8.46 10.11 3.58
CA ASN A 228 -9.83 10.21 3.09
C ASN A 228 -10.30 8.86 2.54
N TYR A 229 -11.44 8.40 3.06
CA TYR A 229 -12.13 7.18 2.62
C TYR A 229 -13.56 7.52 2.24
N ARG A 230 -13.99 7.08 1.06
CA ARG A 230 -15.35 7.36 0.58
C ARG A 230 -15.96 6.25 -0.25
N ASP A 231 -17.28 6.10 -0.20
CA ASP A 231 -18.04 5.18 -1.07
C ASP A 231 -17.49 3.75 -0.97
N ILE A 232 -17.45 3.20 0.25
CA ILE A 232 -16.91 1.86 0.53
C ILE A 232 -18.04 0.95 1.01
N VAL A 233 -18.19 -0.19 0.35
CA VAL A 233 -19.10 -1.25 0.79
C VAL A 233 -18.28 -2.48 1.13
N ALA A 234 -18.49 -3.02 2.33
CA ALA A 234 -17.81 -4.21 2.79
C ALA A 234 -18.81 -5.22 3.36
N ASN A 235 -18.58 -6.51 3.13
CA ASN A 235 -19.39 -7.58 3.73
C ASN A 235 -18.54 -8.69 4.33
N ASN A 236 -19.17 -9.41 5.26
CA ASN A 236 -18.55 -10.48 6.04
C ASN A 236 -17.27 -10.03 6.76
N VAL A 237 -17.34 -8.89 7.47
CA VAL A 237 -16.19 -8.26 8.11
C VAL A 237 -16.07 -8.64 9.59
N SER A 238 -14.86 -8.93 10.08
CA SER A 238 -14.63 -9.27 11.50
C SER A 238 -14.55 -8.04 12.42
N MET A 239 -13.89 -6.97 11.95
CA MET A 239 -13.70 -5.67 12.62
C MET A 239 -13.84 -4.57 11.56
N ALA A 240 -14.64 -3.53 11.83
CA ALA A 240 -14.76 -2.39 10.92
C ALA A 240 -13.44 -1.62 10.84
N ALA A 241 -12.88 -1.23 12.00
CA ALA A 241 -11.60 -0.55 12.03
C ALA A 241 -10.78 -0.79 13.30
N ARG A 242 -9.46 -0.68 13.14
CA ARG A 242 -8.50 -0.50 14.23
C ARG A 242 -7.60 0.67 13.87
N LEU A 243 -7.77 1.80 14.55
CA LEU A 243 -7.10 3.06 14.25
C LEU A 243 -6.31 3.49 15.49
N GLU A 244 -5.03 3.15 15.52
CA GLU A 244 -4.16 3.43 16.67
C GLU A 244 -3.05 4.38 16.23
N GLY A 245 -3.13 5.64 16.66
CA GLY A 245 -2.08 6.63 16.48
C GLY A 245 -0.90 6.42 17.44
N ILE A 246 -0.11 7.47 17.63
CA ILE A 246 0.99 7.49 18.59
C ILE A 246 0.55 8.36 19.77
N GLU A 247 0.77 7.87 21.00
CA GLU A 247 0.48 8.64 22.20
C GLU A 247 1.23 9.99 22.19
N GLY A 248 0.46 11.08 22.29
CA GLY A 248 0.94 12.45 22.20
C GLY A 248 1.19 12.99 20.79
N ASP A 249 0.97 12.17 19.75
CA ASP A 249 1.13 12.52 18.33
C ASP A 249 0.03 11.83 17.49
N PRO A 250 -1.22 12.33 17.60
CA PRO A 250 -2.37 11.64 17.04
C PRO A 250 -2.37 11.68 15.51
N PHE A 251 -2.95 10.65 14.89
CA PHE A 251 -3.20 10.67 13.44
C PHE A 251 -4.44 11.53 13.17
N THR A 252 -4.30 12.59 12.39
CA THR A 252 -5.32 13.64 12.29
C THR A 252 -5.95 13.73 10.90
N GLN A 253 -7.01 14.54 10.79
CA GLN A 253 -7.69 14.78 9.51
C GLN A 253 -8.10 13.47 8.80
N ILE A 254 -8.55 12.48 9.58
CA ILE A 254 -9.18 11.27 9.03
C ILE A 254 -10.60 11.63 8.62
N CYS A 255 -10.98 11.32 7.40
CA CYS A 255 -12.32 11.61 6.88
C CYS A 255 -12.91 10.33 6.28
N ILE A 256 -14.05 9.86 6.80
CA ILE A 256 -14.74 8.64 6.32
C ILE A 256 -16.18 8.99 5.95
N ALA A 257 -16.56 8.88 4.68
CA ALA A 257 -17.91 9.19 4.22
C ALA A 257 -18.54 8.09 3.38
N ASN A 258 -19.86 7.89 3.52
CA ASN A 258 -20.62 6.92 2.73
C ASN A 258 -20.00 5.51 2.75
N VAL A 259 -19.93 4.93 3.95
CA VAL A 259 -19.31 3.61 4.17
C VAL A 259 -20.29 2.67 4.84
N THR A 260 -20.53 1.51 4.24
CA THR A 260 -21.40 0.46 4.77
C THR A 260 -20.60 -0.81 4.97
N ILE A 261 -20.52 -1.29 6.21
CA ILE A 261 -19.77 -2.49 6.60
C ILE A 261 -20.73 -3.48 7.24
N GLU A 262 -21.04 -4.55 6.50
CA GLU A 262 -21.80 -5.69 7.02
C GLU A 262 -20.87 -6.64 7.78
N MET A 263 -21.10 -6.73 9.09
CA MET A 263 -20.29 -7.54 9.99
C MET A 263 -20.58 -9.03 9.82
N ALA A 264 -19.55 -9.87 9.93
CA ALA A 264 -19.66 -11.32 9.91
C ALA A 264 -20.46 -11.84 11.12
N ALA A 265 -21.08 -13.01 11.00
CA ALA A 265 -21.88 -13.62 12.08
C ALA A 265 -21.09 -13.83 13.40
N LYS A 266 -19.77 -14.02 13.32
CA LYS A 266 -18.86 -14.16 14.46
C LYS A 266 -17.93 -12.95 14.64
N ALA A 267 -18.36 -11.78 14.17
CA ALA A 267 -17.60 -10.54 14.31
C ALA A 267 -17.40 -10.11 15.76
N LYS A 268 -16.46 -9.19 15.98
CA LYS A 268 -16.23 -8.60 17.30
C LYS A 268 -17.41 -7.72 17.71
N LYS A 269 -17.77 -7.76 19.01
CA LYS A 269 -18.85 -6.96 19.59
C LYS A 269 -18.61 -5.45 19.48
N VAL A 270 -17.35 -5.04 19.55
CA VAL A 270 -16.92 -3.66 19.37
C VAL A 270 -16.17 -3.59 18.04
N PRO A 271 -16.83 -3.18 16.94
CA PRO A 271 -16.26 -3.27 15.60
C PRO A 271 -15.25 -2.15 15.31
N TRP A 272 -15.20 -1.11 16.13
CA TRP A 272 -14.28 0.03 16.01
C TRP A 272 -13.39 0.14 17.24
N THR A 273 -12.08 0.22 17.03
CA THR A 273 -11.11 0.55 18.08
C THR A 273 -10.30 1.75 17.63
N CYS A 274 -10.32 2.82 18.42
CA CYS A 274 -9.65 4.07 18.10
C CYS A 274 -8.89 4.59 19.32
N THR A 275 -7.63 4.94 19.14
CA THR A 275 -6.77 5.60 20.14
C THR A 275 -5.86 6.59 19.44
N ASP A 276 -5.70 7.79 19.99
CA ASP A 276 -4.80 8.82 19.44
C ASP A 276 -5.07 9.12 17.96
N VAL A 277 -6.33 9.27 17.61
CA VAL A 277 -6.76 9.66 16.26
C VAL A 277 -7.79 10.78 16.33
N GLU A 278 -7.84 11.59 15.29
CA GLU A 278 -8.79 12.69 15.14
C GLU A 278 -9.30 12.77 13.71
N GLY A 279 -10.61 13.05 13.57
CA GLY A 279 -11.23 13.16 12.26
C GLY A 279 -12.73 13.29 12.34
N ILE A 280 -13.40 13.03 11.22
CA ILE A 280 -14.84 13.09 11.08
C ILE A 280 -15.37 11.91 10.27
N THR A 281 -16.63 11.56 10.51
CA THR A 281 -17.36 10.61 9.66
C THR A 281 -18.66 11.23 9.11
N SER A 282 -19.24 10.64 8.07
CA SER A 282 -20.57 11.03 7.54
C SER A 282 -21.23 9.85 6.82
N GLY A 283 -22.35 9.35 7.36
CA GLY A 283 -23.05 8.21 6.74
C GLY A 283 -22.23 6.93 6.76
N VAL A 284 -21.72 6.57 7.94
CA VAL A 284 -20.91 5.36 8.16
C VAL A 284 -21.66 4.38 9.05
N SER A 285 -21.74 3.12 8.62
CA SER A 285 -22.36 2.02 9.36
C SER A 285 -21.42 0.82 9.41
N PRO A 286 -21.20 0.17 10.58
CA PRO A 286 -21.76 0.48 11.90
C PRO A 286 -21.16 1.75 12.50
N ARG A 287 -21.82 2.32 13.53
CA ARG A 287 -21.42 3.59 14.17
C ARG A 287 -19.91 3.59 14.53
N PRO A 288 -19.13 4.58 14.05
CA PRO A 288 -17.72 4.76 14.41
C PRO A 288 -17.48 5.08 15.89
N CYS A 289 -16.20 5.08 16.28
CA CYS A 289 -15.74 5.53 17.60
C CYS A 289 -15.96 7.04 17.80
N ASP A 290 -16.06 7.50 19.06
CA ASP A 290 -16.36 8.90 19.39
C ASP A 290 -15.25 9.90 18.98
N LEU A 291 -14.03 9.41 18.75
CA LEU A 291 -12.93 10.20 18.17
C LEU A 291 -13.13 10.57 16.69
N LEU A 292 -14.12 9.98 16.04
CA LEU A 292 -14.50 10.24 14.64
C LEU A 292 -16.00 10.59 14.56
N PRO A 293 -16.43 11.74 15.11
CA PRO A 293 -17.83 12.11 15.20
C PRO A 293 -18.53 12.15 13.84
N ASP A 294 -19.73 11.56 13.79
CA ASP A 294 -20.60 11.62 12.61
C ASP A 294 -21.17 13.03 12.45
N GLN A 295 -20.89 13.64 11.31
CA GLN A 295 -21.37 14.98 10.95
C GLN A 295 -22.75 14.97 10.29
N GLY A 296 -23.34 13.79 10.13
CA GLY A 296 -24.65 13.58 9.53
C GLY A 296 -24.63 13.57 8.00
N GLN A 297 -25.74 13.12 7.43
CA GLN A 297 -25.87 12.83 6.00
C GLN A 297 -25.69 14.06 5.08
N LYS A 298 -25.84 15.28 5.62
CA LYS A 298 -25.66 16.53 4.88
C LYS A 298 -24.19 16.88 4.61
N LYS A 299 -23.23 16.27 5.32
CA LYS A 299 -21.78 16.53 5.16
C LYS A 299 -21.00 15.40 4.48
N ILE A 300 -21.68 14.51 3.75
CA ILE A 300 -21.01 13.43 2.99
C ILE A 300 -19.93 13.97 2.03
N THR A 301 -20.06 15.21 1.53
CA THR A 301 -19.07 15.87 0.67
C THR A 301 -17.79 16.33 1.40
N ALA A 302 -17.68 16.17 2.72
CA ALA A 302 -16.50 16.61 3.46
C ALA A 302 -15.23 15.78 3.12
N CYS A 303 -15.41 14.54 2.65
CA CYS A 303 -14.30 13.62 2.30
C CYS A 303 -14.15 13.51 0.78
N ASP A 304 -14.17 14.63 0.06
CA ASP A 304 -14.12 14.63 -1.39
C ASP A 304 -12.79 14.09 -1.94
N PHE A 305 -12.92 13.29 -3.00
CA PHE A 305 -11.78 12.78 -3.76
C PHE A 305 -11.38 13.82 -4.80
N PRO A 306 -10.08 14.17 -4.94
CA PRO A 306 -9.64 15.20 -5.86
C PRO A 306 -10.10 14.95 -7.31
N ALA A 307 -10.75 15.94 -7.91
CA ALA A 307 -11.23 15.86 -9.29
C ALA A 307 -10.11 16.07 -10.32
N GLU A 308 -9.09 16.84 -9.96
CA GLU A 308 -7.97 17.17 -10.84
C GLU A 308 -7.14 15.94 -11.17
N PRO A 309 -6.92 15.55 -12.44
CA PRO A 309 -6.12 14.37 -12.76
C PRO A 309 -4.64 14.56 -12.39
N LEU A 310 -3.94 13.46 -12.06
CA LEU A 310 -2.49 13.49 -11.92
C LEU A 310 -1.80 13.54 -13.30
N SER A 311 -0.53 13.94 -13.37
CA SER A 311 0.23 13.94 -14.64
C SER A 311 0.19 12.57 -15.32
N ILE A 312 0.32 11.50 -14.54
CA ILE A 312 0.26 10.12 -15.00
C ILE A 312 -1.10 9.74 -15.61
N ASP A 313 -2.19 10.42 -15.23
CA ASP A 313 -3.50 10.19 -15.86
C ASP A 313 -3.55 10.65 -17.32
N ARG A 314 -2.71 11.63 -17.69
CA ARG A 314 -2.66 12.22 -19.03
C ARG A 314 -1.78 11.43 -20.00
N VAL A 315 -1.11 10.38 -19.53
CA VAL A 315 -0.26 9.53 -20.35
C VAL A 315 -1.12 8.61 -21.20
N VAL A 316 -1.01 8.78 -22.51
CA VAL A 316 -1.75 8.01 -23.52
C VAL A 316 -0.80 7.03 -24.21
N LEU A 317 -1.15 5.74 -24.12
CA LEU A 317 -0.44 4.68 -24.83
C LEU A 317 -0.65 4.84 -26.34
N LYS A 318 0.43 5.01 -27.10
CA LYS A 318 0.42 4.90 -28.56
C LYS A 318 0.85 3.49 -28.95
N THR A 319 -0.12 2.64 -29.29
CA THR A 319 0.16 1.29 -29.75
C THR A 319 0.25 1.26 -31.27
N CYS A 320 1.38 0.79 -31.80
CA CYS A 320 1.52 0.43 -33.21
C CYS A 320 1.52 -1.09 -33.32
N THR A 321 0.70 -1.66 -34.21
CA THR A 321 0.67 -3.09 -34.48
C THR A 321 1.39 -3.38 -35.79
N TYR A 322 2.32 -4.33 -35.76
CA TYR A 322 2.96 -4.87 -36.95
C TYR A 322 2.72 -6.39 -36.98
N ARG A 323 2.23 -6.90 -38.11
CA ARG A 323 2.05 -8.35 -38.31
C ARG A 323 3.29 -8.88 -38.99
N VAL A 324 4.00 -9.81 -38.33
CA VAL A 324 5.03 -10.61 -38.98
C VAL A 324 4.29 -11.71 -39.76
N ASN A 325 4.27 -11.62 -41.08
CA ASN A 325 3.83 -12.73 -41.91
C ASN A 325 4.94 -13.78 -41.89
N HIS A 326 4.71 -14.88 -41.17
CA HIS A 326 5.52 -16.08 -41.37
C HIS A 326 5.16 -16.67 -42.74
N MET A 327 6.10 -16.62 -43.68
CA MET A 327 6.05 -17.39 -44.92
C MET A 327 6.32 -18.86 -44.63
#